data_AF-A0AAQ0LXN4-F1
#
_entry.id   AF-A0AAQ0LXN4-F1
#
_cell.length_a   1.000
_cell.length_b   1.000
_cell.length_c   1.000
_cell.angle_alpha   90.00
_cell.angle_beta   90.00
_cell.angle_gamma   90.00
#
_symmetry.space_group_name_H-M   'P 1'
#
loop_
_entity.id
_entity.type
_entity.pdbx_description
1 polymer ?
#
loop_
_entity_poly.entity_id
_entity_poly.type
_entity_poly.pdbx_seq_one_letter_code
_entity_poly.pdbx_strand_id
1 'polypeptide(L)' 'MKELFDPVKNMLKDMVSGFMGIVNTIAILGIIVCAIGTLTGSQQSKEKFKAGLVWIFIAFVVINLARQIISAISGYF' A
#
# COMPACT_ATOMS: atom_id res chain seq x y z
N MET A 1 -27.06 20.37 -0.74
CA MET A 1 -26.02 19.57 -1.43
C MET A 1 -24.70 19.48 -0.66
N LYS A 2 -24.21 20.54 0.00
CA LYS A 2 -22.98 20.47 0.83
C LYS A 2 -23.12 19.52 2.05
N GLU A 3 -24.23 19.61 2.77
CA GLU A 3 -24.49 18.79 3.97
C GLU A 3 -24.60 17.27 3.71
N LEU A 4 -24.93 16.85 2.49
CA LEU A 4 -24.95 15.43 2.10
C LEU A 4 -23.59 14.95 1.58
N PHE A 5 -22.71 15.87 1.16
CA PHE A 5 -21.39 15.54 0.62
C PHE A 5 -20.35 15.32 1.72
N ASP A 6 -20.50 16.01 2.85
CA ASP A 6 -19.64 15.85 4.02
C ASP A 6 -19.67 14.44 4.64
N PRO A 7 -20.83 13.82 4.91
CA PRO A 7 -20.85 12.45 5.41
C PRO A 7 -20.26 11.45 4.40
N VAL A 8 -20.52 11.63 3.11
CA VAL A 8 -19.94 10.77 2.06
C VAL A 8 -18.42 10.94 1.97
N LYS A 9 -17.92 12.18 2.07
CA LYS A 9 -16.48 12.48 2.09
C LYS A 9 -15.79 11.88 3.31
N ASN A 10 -16.43 11.94 4.48
CA ASN A 10 -15.89 11.35 5.71
C ASN A 10 -15.87 9.82 5.64
N MET A 11 -16.95 9.19 5.16
CA MET A 11 -16.98 7.74 4.93
C MET A 11 -15.90 7.29 3.94
N LEU A 12 -15.69 8.03 2.84
CA LEU A 12 -14.62 7.74 1.90
C LEU A 12 -13.23 7.89 2.52
N LYS A 13 -13.01 8.94 3.34
CA LYS A 13 -11.74 9.12 4.06
C LYS A 13 -11.47 7.96 5.02
N ASP A 14 -12.46 7.54 5.79
CA ASP A 14 -12.32 6.44 6.75
C ASP A 14 -12.06 5.11 6.04
N MET A 15 -12.77 4.85 4.95
CA MET A 15 -12.58 3.66 4.13
C MET A 15 -11.18 3.62 3.50
N VAL A 16 -10.71 4.75 2.94
CA VAL A 16 -9.36 4.86 2.37
C VAL A 16 -8.29 4.74 3.46
N SER A 17 -8.50 5.32 4.64
CA SER A 17 -7.55 5.22 5.77
C SER A 17 -7.41 3.77 6.26
N GLY A 18 -8.54 3.07 6.46
CA GLY A 18 -8.56 1.66 6.83
C GLY A 18 -7.93 0.77 5.76
N PHE A 19 -8.26 0.99 4.49
CA PHE A 19 -7.67 0.27 3.37
C PHE A 19 -6.15 0.46 3.30
N MET A 20 -5.67 1.70 3.44
CA MET A 20 -4.23 2.00 3.46
C MET A 20 -3.49 1.23 4.57
N GLY A 21 -4.09 1.09 5.76
CA GLY A 21 -3.52 0.30 6.86
C GLY A 21 -3.39 -1.20 6.51
N ILE A 22 -4.43 -1.76 5.90
CA ILE A 22 -4.45 -3.17 5.45
C ILE A 22 -3.40 -3.40 4.36
N VAL A 23 -3.37 -2.55 3.33
CA VAL A 23 -2.41 -2.70 2.23
C VAL A 23 -0.98 -2.59 2.73
N ASN A 24 -0.69 -1.67 3.67
CA ASN A 24 0.64 -1.56 4.25
C ASN A 24 1.05 -2.82 5.02
N THR A 25 0.11 -3.43 5.75
CA THR A 25 0.33 -4.70 6.45
C THR A 25 0.61 -5.84 5.48
N ILE A 26 -0.17 -5.94 4.41
CA ILE A 26 0.03 -6.94 3.35
C ILE A 26 1.37 -6.73 2.63
N ALA A 27 1.75 -5.48 2.38
CA ALA A 27 3.04 -5.16 1.77
C ALA A 27 4.21 -5.64 2.64
N ILE A 28 4.18 -5.39 3.95
CA ILE A 28 5.21 -5.86 4.90
C ILE A 28 5.27 -7.40 4.90
N LEU A 29 4.12 -8.08 4.98
CA LEU A 29 4.07 -9.54 4.92
C LEU A 29 4.62 -10.07 3.59
N GLY A 30 4.28 -9.43 2.47
CA GLY A 30 4.80 -9.77 1.16
C GLY A 30 6.32 -9.63 1.06
N ILE A 31 6.90 -8.57 1.65
CA ILE A 31 8.35 -8.39 1.72
C ILE A 31 8.99 -9.55 2.50
N ILE A 32 8.42 -9.91 3.65
CA ILE A 32 8.93 -11.01 4.48
C ILE A 32 8.89 -12.33 3.71
N VAL A 33 7.77 -12.65 3.06
CA VAL A 33 7.61 -13.87 2.25
C VAL A 33 8.62 -13.89 1.11
N CYS A 34 8.80 -12.77 0.40
CA CYS A 34 9.79 -12.69 -0.67
C CYS A 34 11.21 -12.83 -0.14
N ALA A 35 11.55 -12.20 0.99
CA ALA A 35 12.86 -12.31 1.61
C ALA A 35 13.18 -13.77 2.01
N ILE A 36 12.26 -14.45 2.68
CA ILE A 36 12.40 -15.87 3.04
C ILE A 36 12.54 -16.73 1.78
N GLY A 37 11.66 -16.54 0.79
CA GLY A 37 11.69 -17.28 -0.47
C GLY A 37 12.97 -17.08 -1.28
N THR A 38 13.62 -15.91 -1.16
CA THR A 38 14.91 -15.63 -1.81
C THR A 38 16.06 -16.36 -1.11
N LEU A 39 15.98 -16.57 0.21
CA LEU A 39 16.98 -17.27 1.00
C LEU A 39 16.85 -18.79 0.89
N THR A 40 15.63 -19.33 0.97
CA THR A 40 15.36 -20.77 1.10
C THR A 40 14.85 -21.44 -0.18
N GLY A 41 14.45 -20.68 -1.20
CA GLY A 41 13.88 -21.22 -2.44
C GLY A 41 14.90 -21.86 -3.39
N SER A 42 14.40 -22.66 -4.33
CA SER A 42 15.20 -23.16 -5.47
C SER A 42 15.68 -22.01 -6.37
N GLN A 43 16.70 -22.23 -7.20
CA GLN A 43 17.28 -21.19 -8.08
C GLN A 43 16.21 -20.42 -8.89
N GLN A 44 15.25 -21.14 -9.46
CA GLN A 44 14.12 -20.59 -10.20
C GLN A 44 13.16 -19.78 -9.31
N SER A 45 12.89 -20.27 -8.10
CA SER A 45 12.06 -19.55 -7.13
C SER A 45 12.73 -18.25 -6.67
N LYS A 46 14.05 -18.26 -6.48
CA LYS A 46 14.80 -17.05 -6.08
C LYS A 46 14.67 -15.93 -7.11
N GLU A 47 14.69 -16.23 -8.41
CA GLU A 47 14.47 -15.20 -9.45
C GLU A 47 13.05 -14.63 -9.39
N LYS A 48 12.03 -15.48 -9.22
CA LYS A 48 10.64 -15.04 -9.06
C LYS A 48 10.44 -14.18 -7.81
N PHE A 49 11.07 -14.56 -6.69
CA PHE A 49 10.98 -13.80 -5.45
C PHE A 49 11.71 -12.46 -5.54
N LYS A 50 12.86 -12.38 -6.22
CA LYS A 50 13.53 -11.10 -6.51
C LYS A 50 12.64 -10.17 -7.33
N ALA A 51 12.02 -10.68 -8.40
CA ALA A 51 11.08 -9.89 -9.20
C ALA A 51 9.86 -9.45 -8.36
N GLY A 52 9.31 -10.35 -7.54
CA GLY A 52 8.21 -10.03 -6.61
C GLY A 52 8.57 -8.96 -5.59
N LEU A 53 9.80 -8.99 -5.05
CA LEU A 53 10.30 -8.01 -4.11
C LEU A 53 10.39 -6.61 -4.74
N VAL A 54 10.82 -6.52 -6.01
CA VAL A 54 10.81 -5.27 -6.78
C VAL A 54 9.37 -4.75 -6.97
N TRP A 55 8.42 -5.61 -7.33
CA TRP A 55 7.01 -5.21 -7.49
C TRP A 55 6.38 -4.73 -6.18
N ILE A 56 6.66 -5.40 -5.06
CA ILE A 56 6.18 -4.99 -3.75
C ILE A 56 6.79 -3.65 -3.33
N PHE A 57 8.07 -3.42 -3.63
CA PHE A 57 8.72 -2.14 -3.37
C PHE A 57 8.07 -1.01 -4.18
N ILE A 58 7.79 -1.24 -5.47
CA ILE A 58 7.07 -0.28 -6.31
C ILE A 58 5.69 0.02 -5.73
N ALA A 59 4.93 -1.01 -5.35
CA ALA A 59 3.61 -0.83 -4.74
C ALA A 59 3.68 0.00 -3.44
N PHE A 60 4.67 -0.29 -2.58
CA PHE A 60 4.89 0.45 -1.34
C PHE A 60 5.18 1.94 -1.60
N VAL A 61 6.02 2.26 -2.59
CA VAL A 61 6.31 3.65 -2.97
C VAL A 61 5.05 4.37 -3.47
N VAL A 62 4.26 3.73 -4.35
CA VAL A 62 3.02 4.31 -4.89
C VAL A 62 2.00 4.60 -3.78
N ILE A 63 1.83 3.67 -2.84
CA ILE A 63 0.92 3.83 -1.69
C ILE A 63 1.35 4.99 -0.80
N ASN A 64 2.64 5.10 -0.49
CA ASN A 64 3.16 6.20 0.32
C ASN A 64 3.02 7.55 -0.38
N LEU A 65 3.24 7.62 -1.69
CA LEU A 65 3.01 8.81 -2.49
C LEU A 65 1.53 9.21 -2.52
N ALA A 66 0.62 8.26 -2.71
CA ALA A 66 -0.81 8.50 -2.63
C ALA A 66 -1.20 9.08 -1.25
N ARG A 67 -0.58 8.58 -0.18
CA ARG A 67 -0.75 9.13 1.18
C ARG A 67 -0.30 10.60 1.27
N GLN A 68 0.84 10.96 0.69
CA GLN A 68 1.32 12.35 0.66
C GLN A 68 0.37 13.27 -0.13
N ILE A 69 -0.13 12.81 -1.28
CA ILE A 69 -1.10 13.56 -2.08
C ILE A 69 -2.39 13.81 -1.30
N ILE A 70 -2.95 12.77 -0.66
CA ILE A 70 -4.14 12.90 0.18
C ILE A 70 -3.89 13.87 1.33
N SER A 71 -2.73 13.79 1.99
CA SER A 71 -2.35 14.70 3.09
C SER A 71 -2.26 16.15 2.60
N ALA A 72 -1.62 16.39 1.45
CA ALA A 72 -1.47 17.71 0.87
C ALA A 72 -2.83 18.33 0.49
N ILE A 73 -3.72 17.54 -0.12
CA ILE A 73 -5.09 18.00 -0.43
C ILE A 73 -5.89 18.23 0.85
N SER A 74 -5.71 17.40 1.88
CA SER A 74 -6.43 17.53 3.15
C SER A 74 -5.98 18.72 4.00
N GLY A 75 -4.75 19.22 3.81
CA GLY A 75 -4.25 20.43 4.46
C GLY A 75 -4.53 21.72 3.68
N TYR A 76 -5.01 21.60 2.44
CA TYR A 76 -5.42 22.72 1.58
C TYR A 76 -6.91 23.10 1.71
N PHE A 77 -7.70 22.29 2.42
CA PHE A 77 -9.11 22.53 2.77
C PHE A 77 -9.27 22.63 4.28
#